data_AF-A0A2V8P0T9-F1
#
_entry.id   AF-A0A2V8P0T9-F1
#
_cell.length_a   1.000
_cell.length_b   1.000
_cell.length_c   1.000
_cell.angle_alpha   90.00
_cell.angle_beta   90.00
_cell.angle_gamma   90.00
#
_symmetry.space_group_name_H-M   'P 1'
#
loop_
_entity.id
_entity.type
_entity.pdbx_description
1 polymer ?
#
loop_
_entity_poly.entity_id
_entity_poly.type
_entity_poly.pdbx_seq_one_letter_code
_entity_poly.pdbx_strand_id
1 'polypeptide(L)'
;MLTGAKPEPGSIDVGMFRFVAHEDPAWDWRTFDLDRDTSLIDKKAGFIDAVNLDLSAFRARGGKLLIFHGWNDGGSGGAISPQNTVNYYSSVLAKMGSQQQDWLRLFMVPGMEHCGGGPGPDQVNWMAALERWRESGIAPDRLIASRVRDNRVNMTRPLCPYPQVAHYTGVGSTNDAANFACKVP
;
A
#
# COMPACT_ATOMS: atom_id res chain seq x y z
N MET A 1 16.04 -20.80 15.26
CA MET A 1 15.88 -19.98 16.48
C MET A 1 15.74 -18.53 16.05
N LEU A 2 14.52 -17.99 16.07
CA LEU A 2 14.23 -16.59 15.77
C LEU A 2 14.42 -15.78 17.05
N THR A 3 15.67 -15.49 17.40
CA THR A 3 16.00 -14.60 18.51
C THR A 3 15.97 -13.16 18.00
N GLY A 4 14.88 -12.42 18.26
CA GLY A 4 14.85 -11.00 17.89
C GLY A 4 13.57 -10.20 18.06
N ALA A 5 12.41 -10.80 18.32
CA ALA A 5 11.19 -10.01 18.54
C ALA A 5 11.11 -9.51 19.98
N LYS A 6 10.92 -8.21 20.17
CA LYS A 6 10.41 -7.69 21.45
C LYS A 6 9.08 -8.42 21.74
N PRO A 7 8.86 -8.96 22.95
CA PRO A 7 7.63 -9.70 23.26
C PRO A 7 6.39 -8.80 23.41
N GLU A 8 6.56 -7.48 23.33
CA GLU A 8 5.48 -6.50 23.51
C GLU A 8 5.01 -5.95 22.16
N PRO A 9 3.69 -5.73 21.97
CA PRO A 9 3.16 -5.10 20.76
C PRO A 9 3.68 -3.67 20.56
N GLY A 10 3.48 -3.13 19.35
CA GLY A 10 3.85 -1.76 19.02
C GLY A 10 3.11 -0.73 19.88
N SER A 11 3.71 0.45 20.07
CA SER A 11 3.11 1.51 20.88
C SER A 11 1.77 2.02 20.34
N ILE A 12 1.61 2.01 19.00
CA ILE A 12 0.35 2.39 18.34
C ILE A 12 -0.74 1.35 18.65
N ASP A 13 -0.41 0.07 18.52
CA ASP A 13 -1.34 -1.04 18.76
C ASP A 13 -1.87 -0.99 20.20
N VAL A 14 -0.97 -0.86 21.18
CA VAL A 14 -1.36 -0.79 22.60
C VAL A 14 -2.06 0.54 22.92
N GLY A 15 -1.60 1.64 22.33
CA GLY A 15 -2.11 2.99 22.60
C GLY A 15 -3.58 3.14 22.22
N MET A 16 -4.00 2.55 21.10
CA MET A 16 -5.40 2.58 20.66
C MET A 16 -6.32 1.93 21.68
N PHE A 17 -5.93 0.77 22.23
CA PHE A 17 -6.73 0.10 23.25
C PHE A 17 -6.67 0.79 24.62
N ARG A 18 -5.51 1.29 25.05
CA ARG A 18 -5.38 2.02 26.33
C ARG A 18 -6.17 3.31 26.34
N PHE A 19 -5.87 4.20 25.41
CA PHE A 19 -6.33 5.59 25.50
C PHE A 19 -7.68 5.83 24.82
N VAL A 20 -8.09 4.95 23.91
CA VAL A 20 -9.36 5.11 23.17
C VAL A 20 -10.36 4.03 23.58
N ALA A 21 -10.03 2.75 23.45
CA ALA A 21 -10.99 1.68 23.77
C ALA A 21 -11.35 1.68 25.27
N HIS A 22 -10.35 1.52 26.13
CA HIS A 22 -10.53 1.40 27.59
C HIS A 22 -10.48 2.72 28.34
N GLU A 23 -9.92 3.78 27.74
CA GLU A 23 -9.68 5.08 28.41
C GLU A 23 -8.91 4.92 29.73
N ASP A 24 -8.04 3.90 29.80
CA ASP A 24 -7.24 3.53 30.96
C ASP A 24 -5.77 3.42 30.54
N PRO A 25 -4.90 4.36 30.97
CA PRO A 25 -3.47 4.31 30.67
C PRO A 25 -2.76 3.09 31.28
N ALA A 26 -3.35 2.45 32.30
CA ALA A 26 -2.81 1.29 32.99
C ALA A 26 -3.29 -0.06 32.38
N TRP A 27 -4.16 -0.05 31.37
CA TRP A 27 -4.66 -1.28 30.76
C TRP A 27 -3.53 -2.18 30.24
N ASP A 28 -3.59 -3.48 30.58
CA ASP A 28 -2.60 -4.49 30.21
C ASP A 28 -3.02 -5.20 28.91
N TRP A 29 -2.20 -5.06 27.87
CA TRP A 29 -2.43 -5.66 26.56
C TRP A 29 -2.51 -7.19 26.61
N ARG A 30 -1.97 -7.83 27.65
CA ARG A 30 -2.07 -9.28 27.86
C ARG A 30 -3.49 -9.73 28.19
N THR A 31 -4.37 -8.80 28.56
CA THR A 31 -5.80 -9.05 28.81
C THR A 31 -6.67 -8.85 27.57
N PHE A 32 -6.04 -8.56 26.42
CA PHE A 32 -6.73 -8.36 25.15
C PHE A 32 -7.63 -9.55 24.82
N ASP A 33 -8.88 -9.25 24.52
CA ASP A 33 -9.88 -10.17 24.02
C ASP A 33 -10.36 -9.67 22.67
N LEU A 34 -10.22 -10.52 21.65
CA LEU A 34 -10.46 -10.12 20.27
C LEU A 34 -11.87 -9.55 20.09
N ASP A 35 -12.90 -10.25 20.57
CA ASP A 35 -14.29 -9.88 20.31
C ASP A 35 -14.69 -8.62 21.09
N ARG A 36 -14.37 -8.59 22.39
CA ARG A 36 -14.69 -7.45 23.26
C ARG A 36 -13.96 -6.19 22.82
N ASP A 37 -12.64 -6.28 22.66
CA ASP A 37 -11.82 -5.08 22.50
C ASP A 37 -11.92 -4.52 21.08
N THR A 38 -12.05 -5.37 20.06
CA THR A 38 -12.32 -4.88 18.69
C THR A 38 -13.69 -4.24 18.56
N SER A 39 -14.73 -4.81 19.17
CA SER A 39 -16.06 -4.20 19.19
C SER A 39 -16.05 -2.87 19.95
N LEU A 40 -15.29 -2.79 21.06
CA LEU A 40 -15.16 -1.58 21.85
C LEU A 40 -14.47 -0.45 21.07
N ILE A 41 -13.36 -0.74 20.39
CA ILE A 41 -12.66 0.27 19.59
C ILE A 41 -13.47 0.68 18.36
N ASP A 42 -14.16 -0.25 17.69
CA ASP A 42 -15.04 0.07 16.56
C ASP A 42 -16.16 1.02 16.98
N LYS A 43 -16.81 0.74 18.12
CA LYS A 43 -17.83 1.62 18.68
C LYS A 43 -17.31 3.02 19.00
N LYS A 44 -16.07 3.14 19.50
CA LYS A 44 -15.51 4.42 19.96
C LYS A 44 -14.77 5.19 18.88
N ALA A 45 -14.17 4.52 17.92
CA ALA A 45 -13.23 5.10 16.96
C ALA A 45 -13.49 4.67 15.51
N GLY A 46 -14.40 3.72 15.23
CA GLY A 46 -14.69 3.26 13.87
C GLY A 46 -15.17 4.38 12.92
N PHE A 47 -15.57 5.53 13.44
CA PHE A 47 -15.87 6.72 12.63
C PHE A 47 -14.65 7.30 11.89
N ILE A 48 -13.42 6.95 12.28
CA ILE A 48 -12.19 7.34 11.57
C ILE A 48 -11.75 6.32 10.53
N ASP A 49 -12.43 5.17 10.44
CA ASP A 49 -12.05 4.11 9.51
C ASP A 49 -12.25 4.59 8.06
N ALA A 50 -11.15 4.59 7.30
CA ALA A 50 -11.14 5.01 5.91
C ALA A 50 -11.52 3.85 4.96
N VAL A 51 -12.64 3.17 5.23
CA VAL A 51 -13.06 1.93 4.54
C VAL A 51 -14.28 2.11 3.62
N ASN A 52 -14.71 3.34 3.35
CA ASN A 52 -15.83 3.61 2.45
C ASN A 52 -15.54 3.12 1.02
N LEU A 53 -16.36 2.19 0.53
CA LEU A 53 -16.21 1.58 -0.79
C LEU A 53 -16.87 2.38 -1.92
N ASP A 54 -17.76 3.31 -1.60
CA ASP A 54 -18.42 4.16 -2.58
C ASP A 54 -17.68 5.50 -2.73
N LEU A 55 -16.89 5.59 -3.80
CA LEU A 55 -16.12 6.78 -4.16
C LEU A 55 -16.78 7.56 -5.31
N SER A 56 -18.07 7.34 -5.58
CA SER A 56 -18.80 7.97 -6.69
C SER A 56 -18.72 9.49 -6.66
N ALA A 57 -18.86 10.10 -5.48
CA ALA A 57 -18.75 11.55 -5.32
C ALA A 57 -17.36 12.09 -5.69
N PHE A 58 -16.29 11.37 -5.33
CA PHE A 58 -14.92 11.73 -5.70
C PHE A 58 -14.72 11.64 -7.21
N ARG A 59 -15.17 10.53 -7.81
CA ARG A 59 -15.15 10.31 -9.26
C ARG A 59 -15.93 11.38 -10.02
N ALA A 60 -17.14 11.71 -9.58
CA ALA A 60 -18.04 12.67 -10.24
C ALA A 60 -17.46 14.09 -10.31
N ARG A 61 -16.56 14.44 -9.38
CA ARG A 61 -15.81 15.71 -9.41
C ARG A 61 -14.54 15.67 -10.26
N GLY A 62 -14.31 14.58 -11.00
CA GLY A 62 -13.13 14.39 -11.83
C GLY A 62 -11.87 13.98 -11.07
N GLY A 63 -12.00 13.51 -9.82
CA GLY A 63 -10.86 13.10 -8.99
C GLY A 63 -10.07 11.95 -9.60
N LYS A 64 -8.75 11.94 -9.39
CA LYS A 64 -7.82 10.86 -9.76
C LYS A 64 -7.19 10.30 -8.47
N LEU A 65 -7.32 8.99 -8.27
CA LEU A 65 -6.80 8.28 -7.11
C LEU A 65 -5.74 7.26 -7.57
N LEU A 66 -4.50 7.54 -7.17
CA LEU A 66 -3.39 6.62 -7.29
C LEU A 66 -3.07 6.08 -5.90
N ILE A 67 -3.16 4.76 -5.74
CA ILE A 67 -2.81 4.05 -4.51
C ILE A 67 -1.51 3.30 -4.77
N PHE A 68 -0.58 3.30 -3.81
CA PHE A 68 0.58 2.43 -3.84
C PHE A 68 0.80 1.76 -2.49
N HIS A 69 1.45 0.60 -2.49
CA HIS A 69 1.83 -0.11 -1.26
C HIS A 69 3.03 -1.01 -1.54
N GLY A 70 3.97 -1.08 -0.59
CA GLY A 70 5.12 -1.99 -0.65
C GLY A 70 4.74 -3.43 -0.33
N TRP A 71 5.13 -4.39 -1.16
CA TRP A 71 4.87 -5.80 -0.86
C TRP A 71 5.58 -6.32 0.41
N ASN A 72 6.62 -5.62 0.87
CA ASN A 72 7.38 -5.95 2.06
C ASN A 72 7.04 -5.04 3.26
N ASP A 73 5.96 -4.26 3.22
CA ASP A 73 5.56 -3.35 4.31
C ASP A 73 5.36 -4.09 5.66
N GLY A 74 4.81 -5.32 5.60
CA GLY A 74 4.72 -6.22 6.76
C GLY A 74 6.05 -6.84 7.24
N GLY A 75 7.20 -6.45 6.66
CA GLY A 75 8.54 -6.97 6.91
C GLY A 75 9.15 -6.55 8.25
N SER A 76 10.44 -6.21 8.27
CA SER A 76 11.40 -6.11 9.41
C SER A 76 10.97 -5.40 10.71
N GLY A 77 9.77 -4.85 10.80
CA GLY A 77 9.15 -4.32 12.01
C GLY A 77 7.61 -4.33 12.01
N GLY A 78 6.96 -4.97 11.02
CA GLY A 78 5.50 -5.10 10.87
C GLY A 78 4.75 -3.77 10.94
N ALA A 79 4.56 -3.08 9.81
CA ALA A 79 3.79 -1.84 9.78
C ALA A 79 2.35 -2.07 9.27
N ILE A 80 2.14 -2.17 7.96
CA ILE A 80 0.79 -2.33 7.39
C ILE A 80 0.79 -3.50 6.41
N SER A 81 -0.21 -4.38 6.50
CA SER A 81 -0.33 -5.49 5.56
C SER A 81 -0.67 -4.99 4.15
N PRO A 82 0.15 -5.28 3.12
CA PRO A 82 -0.18 -4.92 1.73
C PRO A 82 -1.48 -5.59 1.24
N GLN A 83 -1.86 -6.72 1.84
CA GLN A 83 -3.10 -7.40 1.52
C GLN A 83 -4.33 -6.53 1.86
N ASN A 84 -4.25 -5.66 2.87
CA ASN A 84 -5.36 -4.76 3.21
C ASN A 84 -5.65 -3.79 2.06
N THR A 85 -4.62 -3.24 1.42
CA THR A 85 -4.79 -2.36 0.26
C THR A 85 -5.34 -3.10 -0.95
N VAL A 86 -4.87 -4.32 -1.21
CA VAL A 86 -5.42 -5.17 -2.29
C VAL A 86 -6.90 -5.48 -2.03
N ASN A 87 -7.27 -5.82 -0.79
CA ASN A 87 -8.64 -6.10 -0.39
C ASN A 87 -9.54 -4.86 -0.55
N TYR A 88 -9.08 -3.69 -0.09
CA TYR A 88 -9.81 -2.44 -0.25
C TYR A 88 -10.03 -2.10 -1.73
N TYR A 89 -8.97 -2.14 -2.55
CA TYR A 89 -9.05 -1.88 -3.99
C TYR A 89 -10.06 -2.82 -4.67
N SER A 90 -9.97 -4.12 -4.37
CA SER A 90 -10.87 -5.13 -4.92
C SER A 90 -12.32 -4.91 -4.47
N SER A 91 -12.53 -4.48 -3.22
CA SER A 91 -13.86 -4.19 -2.67
C SER A 91 -14.48 -2.94 -3.29
N VAL A 92 -13.69 -1.91 -3.58
CA VAL A 92 -14.14 -0.73 -4.35
C VAL A 92 -14.55 -1.13 -5.75
N LEU A 93 -13.76 -1.96 -6.45
CA LEU A 93 -14.14 -2.47 -7.78
C LEU A 93 -15.40 -3.32 -7.75
N ALA A 94 -15.58 -4.16 -6.72
CA ALA A 94 -16.80 -4.94 -6.55
C ALA A 94 -18.04 -4.05 -6.32
N LYS A 95 -17.87 -2.94 -5.58
CA LYS A 95 -18.95 -1.99 -5.28
C LYS A 95 -19.28 -1.06 -6.45
N MET A 96 -18.28 -0.54 -7.14
CA MET A 96 -18.43 0.51 -8.17
C MET A 96 -18.44 -0.04 -9.60
N GLY A 97 -18.12 -1.32 -9.79
CA GLY A 97 -17.92 -1.98 -11.08
C GLY A 97 -16.43 -2.15 -11.41
N SER A 98 -16.07 -3.15 -12.20
CA SER A 98 -14.67 -3.55 -12.44
C SER A 98 -13.84 -2.60 -13.31
N GLN A 99 -14.50 -1.73 -14.09
CA GLN A 99 -13.83 -0.81 -15.03
C GLN A 99 -13.72 0.59 -14.42
N GLN A 100 -12.70 0.82 -13.56
CA GLN A 100 -12.45 2.11 -12.89
C GLN A 100 -11.06 2.71 -13.19
N GLN A 101 -10.32 2.13 -14.14
CA GLN A 101 -8.92 2.49 -14.44
C GLN A 101 -8.71 3.91 -14.99
N ASP A 102 -9.78 4.61 -15.37
CA ASP A 102 -9.81 6.00 -15.84
C ASP A 102 -9.64 7.02 -14.70
N TRP A 103 -9.90 6.62 -13.45
CA TRP A 103 -9.73 7.46 -12.27
C TRP A 103 -9.09 6.77 -11.05
N LEU A 104 -9.09 5.44 -10.98
CA LEU A 104 -8.57 4.67 -9.85
C LEU A 104 -7.51 3.66 -10.31
N ARG A 105 -6.28 3.78 -9.80
CA ARG A 105 -5.18 2.84 -10.09
C ARG A 105 -4.43 2.45 -8.81
N LEU A 106 -4.08 1.17 -8.70
CA LEU A 106 -3.24 0.62 -7.64
C LEU A 106 -1.90 0.16 -8.24
N PHE A 107 -0.80 0.54 -7.59
CA PHE A 107 0.56 0.08 -7.90
C PHE A 107 1.17 -0.61 -6.69
N MET A 108 1.34 -1.93 -6.77
CA MET A 108 2.09 -2.67 -5.76
C MET A 108 3.59 -2.59 -6.07
N VAL A 109 4.41 -2.34 -5.06
CA VAL A 109 5.86 -2.10 -5.21
C VAL A 109 6.66 -3.29 -4.65
N PRO A 110 7.15 -4.21 -5.50
CA PRO A 110 7.87 -5.39 -5.03
C PRO A 110 9.17 -5.03 -4.32
N GLY A 111 9.38 -5.57 -3.12
CA GLY A 111 10.59 -5.34 -2.34
C GLY A 111 10.67 -3.98 -1.65
N MET A 112 9.65 -3.12 -1.76
CA MET A 112 9.56 -1.91 -0.93
C MET A 112 8.96 -2.28 0.43
N GLU A 113 9.60 -1.79 1.50
CA GLU A 113 9.09 -1.89 2.88
C GLU A 113 8.09 -0.75 3.17
N HIS A 114 7.96 -0.33 4.43
CA HIS A 114 7.00 0.68 4.84
C HIS A 114 7.33 2.05 4.24
N CYS A 115 6.49 2.52 3.32
CA CYS A 115 6.63 3.76 2.53
C CYS A 115 7.89 3.89 1.64
N GLY A 116 8.94 3.10 1.87
CA GLY A 116 10.20 3.16 1.14
C GLY A 116 11.18 2.10 1.64
N GLY A 117 12.43 2.13 1.17
CA GLY A 117 13.45 1.17 1.59
C GLY A 117 13.24 -0.24 1.05
N GLY A 118 13.74 -1.24 1.78
CA GLY A 118 13.72 -2.64 1.35
C GLY A 118 14.67 -3.01 0.20
N PRO A 119 14.65 -4.27 -0.28
CA PRO A 119 15.53 -4.73 -1.35
C PRO A 119 15.11 -4.29 -2.77
N GLY A 120 13.89 -3.78 -2.95
CA GLY A 120 13.34 -3.42 -4.26
C GLY A 120 13.61 -1.99 -4.71
N PRO A 121 13.17 -1.61 -5.92
CA PRO A 121 13.12 -0.22 -6.35
C PRO A 121 11.94 0.51 -5.68
N ASP A 122 12.27 1.36 -4.72
CA ASP A 122 11.34 2.03 -3.81
C ASP A 122 11.04 3.49 -4.20
N GLN A 123 11.80 4.08 -5.12
CA GLN A 123 11.66 5.48 -5.49
C GLN A 123 10.88 5.65 -6.80
N VAL A 124 9.77 6.39 -6.76
CA VAL A 124 8.93 6.72 -7.89
C VAL A 124 8.52 8.19 -7.80
N ASN A 125 8.47 8.89 -8.93
CA ASN A 125 7.93 10.25 -8.96
C ASN A 125 6.39 10.22 -9.05
N TRP A 126 5.74 9.95 -7.92
CA TRP A 126 4.28 9.86 -7.82
C TRP A 126 3.58 11.18 -8.15
N MET A 127 4.18 12.31 -7.79
CA MET A 127 3.61 13.64 -8.05
C MET A 127 3.53 13.92 -9.54
N ALA A 128 4.62 13.71 -10.30
CA ALA A 128 4.60 13.89 -11.74
C ALA A 128 3.58 12.96 -12.44
N ALA A 129 3.39 11.74 -11.93
CA ALA A 129 2.38 10.82 -12.44
C ALA A 129 0.95 11.35 -12.21
N LEU A 130 0.66 11.86 -11.02
CA LEU A 130 -0.64 12.44 -10.67
C LEU A 130 -0.90 13.75 -11.43
N GLU A 131 0.10 14.62 -11.55
CA GLU A 131 0.02 15.86 -12.34
C GLU A 131 -0.32 15.55 -13.80
N ARG A 132 0.44 14.66 -14.44
CA ARG A 132 0.18 14.26 -15.84
C ARG A 132 -1.20 13.64 -16.02
N TRP A 133 -1.67 12.85 -15.06
CA TRP A 133 -3.01 12.25 -15.11
C TRP A 133 -4.10 13.30 -14.94
N ARG A 134 -3.95 14.23 -13.99
CA ARG A 134 -4.90 15.31 -13.74
C ARG A 134 -4.95 16.30 -14.90
N GLU A 135 -3.81 16.69 -15.45
CA GLU A 135 -3.69 17.83 -16.38
C GLU A 135 -3.82 17.44 -17.83
N SER A 136 -3.20 16.32 -18.23
CA SER A 136 -3.25 15.84 -19.61
C SER A 136 -4.28 14.74 -19.81
N GLY A 137 -4.94 14.27 -18.75
CA GLY A 137 -5.86 13.13 -18.82
C GLY A 137 -5.17 11.78 -19.06
N ILE A 138 -3.84 11.72 -18.98
CA ILE A 138 -3.08 10.52 -19.33
C ILE A 138 -2.81 9.69 -18.08
N ALA A 139 -3.63 8.67 -17.87
CA ALA A 139 -3.46 7.72 -16.78
C ALA A 139 -2.16 6.91 -16.93
N PRO A 140 -1.43 6.61 -15.85
CA PRO A 140 -0.14 5.92 -15.94
C PRO A 140 -0.31 4.42 -16.21
N ASP A 141 0.01 3.94 -17.42
CA ASP A 141 -0.01 2.50 -17.75
C ASP A 141 1.19 1.72 -17.22
N ARG A 142 2.24 2.45 -16.82
CA ARG A 142 3.37 1.96 -16.02
C ARG A 142 4.09 3.15 -15.39
N LEU A 143 4.76 2.92 -14.27
CA LEU A 143 5.63 3.91 -13.62
C LEU A 143 7.00 3.31 -13.40
N ILE A 144 8.08 4.04 -13.69
CA ILE A 144 9.42 3.51 -13.45
C ILE A 144 9.80 3.77 -12.00
N ALA A 145 10.04 2.70 -11.26
CA ALA A 145 10.63 2.73 -9.94
C ALA A 145 12.14 2.54 -10.03
N SER A 146 12.87 3.21 -9.15
CA SER A 146 14.33 3.13 -9.02
C SER A 146 14.74 2.70 -7.62
N ARG A 147 15.80 1.91 -7.55
CA ARG A 147 16.53 1.66 -6.30
C ARG A 147 17.81 2.49 -6.32
N VAL A 148 17.92 3.42 -5.37
CA VAL A 148 19.12 4.26 -5.23
C VAL A 148 19.95 3.77 -4.06
N ARG A 149 21.21 3.42 -4.29
CA ARG A 149 22.20 3.06 -3.27
C ARG A 149 23.51 3.77 -3.60
N ASP A 150 24.20 4.27 -2.58
CA ASP A 150 25.45 5.05 -2.75
C ASP A 150 25.31 6.19 -3.78
N ASN A 151 24.17 6.87 -3.73
CA ASN A 151 23.79 7.96 -4.64
C ASN A 151 23.78 7.57 -6.14
N ARG A 152 23.56 6.29 -6.45
CA ARG A 152 23.44 5.76 -7.82
C ARG A 152 22.20 4.90 -7.97
N VAL A 153 21.53 5.03 -9.12
CA VAL A 153 20.48 4.10 -9.52
C VAL A 153 21.14 2.77 -9.90
N ASN A 154 20.88 1.72 -9.13
CA ASN A 154 21.48 0.40 -9.39
C ASN A 154 20.47 -0.65 -9.88
N MET A 155 19.17 -0.32 -9.84
CA MET A 155 18.09 -1.15 -10.37
C MET A 155 16.89 -0.27 -10.71
N THR A 156 16.24 -0.56 -11.83
CA THR A 156 14.93 -0.01 -12.17
C THR A 156 13.92 -1.11 -12.49
N ARG A 157 12.64 -0.86 -12.24
CA ARG A 157 11.53 -1.73 -12.66
C ARG A 157 10.34 -0.90 -13.13
N PRO A 158 9.58 -1.37 -14.15
CA PRO A 158 8.25 -0.84 -14.36
C PRO A 158 7.33 -1.36 -13.25
N LEU A 159 6.73 -0.46 -12.49
CA LEU A 159 5.54 -0.75 -11.71
C LEU A 159 4.35 -0.82 -12.65
N CYS A 160 3.59 -1.90 -12.51
CA CYS A 160 2.45 -2.21 -13.33
C CYS A 160 1.15 -1.93 -12.55
N PRO A 161 0.10 -1.45 -13.23
CA PRO A 161 -1.19 -1.31 -12.60
C PRO A 161 -1.72 -2.70 -12.18
N TYR A 162 -2.04 -2.85 -10.91
CA TYR A 162 -2.57 -4.09 -10.36
C TYR A 162 -3.84 -4.54 -11.13
N PRO A 163 -4.00 -5.83 -11.46
CA PRO A 163 -3.24 -6.99 -11.00
C PRO A 163 -2.01 -7.36 -11.85
N GLN A 164 -1.62 -6.54 -12.82
CA GLN A 164 -0.45 -6.83 -13.64
C GLN A 164 0.84 -6.77 -12.82
N VAL A 165 1.83 -7.55 -13.23
CA VAL A 165 3.18 -7.59 -12.65
C VAL A 165 4.24 -7.42 -13.74
N ALA A 166 5.46 -7.04 -13.33
CA ALA A 166 6.57 -6.89 -14.25
C ALA A 166 7.18 -8.26 -14.59
N HIS A 167 7.03 -8.69 -15.85
CA HIS A 167 7.66 -9.90 -16.36
C HIS A 167 8.92 -9.55 -17.14
N TYR A 168 10.04 -10.19 -16.78
CA TYR A 168 11.28 -10.10 -17.52
C TYR A 168 11.10 -10.66 -18.94
N THR A 169 11.67 -10.00 -19.94
CA THR A 169 11.54 -10.40 -21.35
C THR A 169 12.44 -11.57 -21.73
N GLY A 170 13.38 -11.97 -20.85
CA GLY A 170 14.34 -13.04 -21.10
C GLY A 170 15.67 -12.57 -21.68
N VAL A 171 15.80 -11.27 -22.02
CA VAL A 171 16.99 -10.70 -22.66
C VAL A 171 17.38 -9.39 -21.98
N GLY A 172 18.68 -9.09 -21.91
CA GLY A 172 19.21 -7.85 -21.36
C GLY A 172 19.41 -7.87 -19.84
N SER A 173 19.84 -6.77 -19.25
CA SER A 173 20.09 -6.69 -17.82
C SER A 173 18.80 -6.79 -17.01
N THR A 174 18.78 -7.65 -15.99
CA THR A 174 17.72 -7.67 -14.98
C THR A 174 17.78 -6.48 -14.04
N ASN A 175 18.69 -5.51 -14.19
CA ASN A 175 18.64 -4.25 -13.43
C ASN A 175 17.98 -3.11 -14.21
N ASP A 176 17.55 -3.35 -15.44
CA ASP A 176 17.00 -2.34 -16.34
C ASP A 176 15.51 -2.59 -16.62
N ALA A 177 14.68 -1.58 -16.33
CA ALA A 177 13.24 -1.61 -16.53
C ALA A 177 12.83 -1.81 -17.99
N ALA A 178 13.68 -1.45 -18.97
CA ALA A 178 13.39 -1.64 -20.40
C ALA A 178 13.27 -3.13 -20.77
N ASN A 179 13.87 -4.03 -19.99
CA ASN A 179 13.84 -5.48 -20.20
C ASN A 179 12.66 -6.16 -19.50
N PHE A 180 11.62 -5.40 -19.14
CA PHE A 180 10.42 -5.90 -18.49
C PHE A 180 9.15 -5.39 -19.19
N ALA A 181 8.10 -6.20 -19.17
CA ALA A 181 6.77 -5.84 -19.65
C ALA A 181 5.72 -6.13 -18.57
N CYS A 182 4.71 -5.26 -18.48
CA CYS A 182 3.56 -5.50 -17.61
C CYS A 182 2.66 -6.57 -18.23
N LYS A 183 2.34 -7.62 -17.47
CA LYS A 183 1.43 -8.69 -17.86
C LYS A 183 0.60 -9.12 -16.66
N VAL A 184 -0.58 -9.66 -16.91
CA VAL A 184 -1.31 -10.43 -15.88
C VAL A 184 -0.44 -11.64 -15.50
N PRO A 185 -0.33 -11.99 -14.20
CA PRO A 185 0.42 -13.15 -13.73
C PRO A 185 0.10 -14.46 -14.46
#